data_AF-A0A0H1BEE4-F1
#
_entry.id   AF-A0A0H1BEE4-F1
#
_cell.length_a   1.000
_cell.length_b   1.000
_cell.length_c   1.000
_cell.angle_alpha   90.00
_cell.angle_beta   90.00
_cell.angle_gamma   90.00
#
_symmetry.space_group_name_H-M   'P 1'
#
loop_
_entity.id
_entity.type
_entity.pdbx_description
1 polymer ?
#
loop_
_entity_poly.entity_id
_entity_poly.type
_entity_poly.pdbx_seq_one_letter_code
_entity_poly.pdbx_strand_id
1 'polypeptide(L)'
;MANSKQVIKLPRFLLQPLAWNTSSSTIINPQLVTIGSSPGLSLHLYGSKPQPQSVPSRSLHTLPAPPRQPPSLSLSSRSYLSSITKTPPSSTNTHNDTHSAPIRHNGVYVAVFKPARRAFHTTPANRRDHHFDTLKIVQRLKGEGFSEEQAVALMRVLNDVIEESIQNLTRTMVLREESERSTYTQKVDFAKLRSELLNSDSTETQLTRASHDRIAGDIQKLNSRLRDEIGRTQASVRLDLNLEKGRIREEANGQEMRIKETETRIEQEVAGLRERVEAVKFSTLQWLMGVCTGTAALILGAWRLLM
;
A
#
# COMPACT_ATOMS: atom_id res chain seq x y z
N MET A 1 -27.83 -64.18 -16.72
CA MET A 1 -27.42 -63.68 -18.05
C MET A 1 -27.22 -62.19 -17.94
N ALA A 2 -26.08 -61.70 -18.43
CA ALA A 2 -25.49 -60.40 -18.14
C ALA A 2 -25.94 -59.30 -19.14
N ASN A 3 -25.98 -58.03 -18.69
CA ASN A 3 -25.78 -56.81 -19.49
C ASN A 3 -25.93 -55.56 -18.59
N SER A 4 -25.25 -54.43 -18.74
CA SER A 4 -23.84 -54.08 -18.99
C SER A 4 -23.67 -52.67 -18.41
N LYS A 5 -22.59 -52.40 -17.66
CA LYS A 5 -22.17 -51.04 -17.31
C LYS A 5 -21.11 -50.60 -18.32
N GLN A 6 -21.42 -49.62 -19.16
CA GLN A 6 -20.40 -48.94 -19.97
C GLN A 6 -19.75 -47.82 -19.16
N VAL A 7 -18.48 -48.03 -18.84
CA VAL A 7 -17.54 -47.04 -18.32
C VAL A 7 -16.97 -46.28 -19.52
N ILE A 8 -17.25 -44.98 -19.61
CA ILE A 8 -16.66 -44.11 -20.64
C ILE A 8 -15.24 -43.71 -20.20
N LYS A 9 -14.26 -44.11 -21.02
CA LYS A 9 -12.84 -43.73 -20.92
C LYS A 9 -12.64 -42.27 -21.34
N LEU A 10 -11.93 -41.49 -20.53
CA LEU A 10 -11.37 -40.20 -20.91
C LEU A 10 -9.96 -40.40 -21.54
N PRO A 11 -9.66 -39.80 -22.71
CA PRO A 11 -8.29 -39.72 -23.20
C PRO A 11 -7.55 -38.54 -22.56
N ARG A 12 -6.44 -38.91 -21.92
CA ARG A 12 -5.41 -38.06 -21.31
C ARG A 12 -4.42 -37.67 -22.39
N PHE A 13 -4.45 -36.46 -22.99
CA PHE A 13 -3.29 -35.76 -23.59
C PHE A 13 -3.64 -34.27 -23.84
N LEU A 14 -2.66 -33.39 -23.58
CA LEU A 14 -2.61 -31.92 -23.74
C LEU A 14 -2.99 -31.06 -22.53
N LEU A 15 -2.06 -30.99 -21.57
CA LEU A 15 -1.88 -29.87 -20.64
C LEU A 15 -0.78 -28.94 -21.18
N GLN A 16 -0.99 -27.62 -21.07
CA GLN A 16 0.02 -26.64 -20.64
C GLN A 16 -0.69 -25.54 -19.84
N PRO A 17 -0.19 -25.20 -18.64
CA PRO A 17 0.37 -23.85 -18.48
C PRO A 17 1.76 -23.84 -17.84
N LEU A 18 2.51 -22.79 -18.18
CA LEU A 18 3.83 -22.38 -17.68
C LEU A 18 3.99 -22.54 -16.16
N ALA A 19 5.00 -23.32 -15.74
CA ALA A 19 5.51 -23.35 -14.39
C ALA A 19 6.81 -22.54 -14.30
N TRP A 20 6.92 -21.71 -13.26
CA TRP A 20 8.11 -20.97 -12.89
C TRP A 20 9.22 -21.93 -12.44
N ASN A 21 10.44 -21.65 -12.90
CA ASN A 21 11.63 -22.45 -12.62
C ASN A 21 12.25 -22.02 -11.27
N THR A 22 12.37 -22.97 -10.33
CA THR A 22 13.39 -22.94 -9.28
C THR A 22 13.99 -24.35 -9.17
N SER A 23 15.13 -24.56 -9.82
CA SER A 23 15.98 -25.74 -9.66
C SER A 23 16.71 -25.63 -8.31
N SER A 24 16.50 -26.54 -7.34
CA SER A 24 17.13 -27.87 -7.16
C SER A 24 18.63 -27.76 -6.81
N SER A 25 19.05 -27.94 -5.54
CA SER A 25 19.25 -29.18 -4.74
C SER A 25 20.73 -29.59 -4.71
N THR A 26 21.37 -29.93 -3.57
CA THR A 26 21.59 -31.30 -3.01
C THR A 26 22.62 -31.11 -1.84
N ILE A 27 22.40 -31.43 -0.55
CA ILE A 27 22.28 -32.69 0.21
C ILE A 27 23.59 -33.50 0.44
N ILE A 28 24.08 -33.46 1.71
CA ILE A 28 24.77 -34.46 2.58
C ILE A 28 26.33 -34.68 2.56
N ASN A 29 26.98 -34.16 3.63
CA ASN A 29 28.00 -34.66 4.64
C ASN A 29 28.67 -36.06 4.52
N PRO A 30 29.76 -36.46 5.28
CA PRO A 30 30.44 -35.83 6.45
C PRO A 30 32.01 -36.05 6.63
N GLN A 31 32.56 -35.55 7.76
CA GLN A 31 33.74 -35.97 8.58
C GLN A 31 35.20 -35.47 8.33
N LEU A 32 35.80 -35.04 9.46
CA LEU A 32 37.16 -35.23 9.99
C LEU A 32 38.16 -34.05 10.09
N VAL A 33 38.70 -33.96 11.31
CA VAL A 33 39.68 -33.09 11.98
C VAL A 33 41.03 -32.94 11.26
N THR A 34 41.67 -31.77 11.31
CA THR A 34 43.12 -31.57 11.64
C THR A 34 43.46 -30.09 11.90
N ILE A 35 44.35 -29.92 12.87
CA ILE A 35 44.91 -28.73 13.55
C ILE A 35 45.78 -27.85 12.64
N GLY A 36 45.76 -26.53 12.85
CA GLY A 36 46.73 -25.57 12.30
C GLY A 36 46.79 -24.27 13.12
N SER A 37 47.98 -23.90 13.53
CA SER A 37 48.37 -22.94 14.58
C SER A 37 48.18 -21.44 14.24
N SER A 38 47.84 -20.66 15.30
CA SER A 38 47.93 -19.21 15.58
C SER A 38 49.22 -18.48 15.15
N PRO A 39 49.42 -17.15 15.42
CA PRO A 39 48.49 -16.02 15.65
C PRO A 39 48.89 -14.71 14.91
N GLY A 40 48.04 -13.66 15.00
CA GLY A 40 48.42 -12.28 14.70
C GLY A 40 47.32 -11.26 15.00
N LEU A 41 47.03 -11.00 16.28
CA LEU A 41 46.12 -9.96 16.75
C LEU A 41 46.90 -8.99 17.67
N SER A 42 46.91 -7.71 17.32
CA SER A 42 47.29 -6.61 18.21
C SER A 42 46.08 -5.73 18.48
N LEU A 43 45.69 -5.66 19.75
CA LEU A 43 44.79 -4.66 20.33
C LEU A 43 45.54 -3.32 20.46
N HIS A 44 44.86 -2.21 20.19
CA HIS A 44 45.18 -0.94 20.84
C HIS A 44 43.89 -0.20 21.21
N LEU A 45 43.83 0.22 22.48
CA LEU A 45 42.71 0.88 23.15
C LEU A 45 43.16 2.28 23.61
N TYR A 46 42.18 3.18 23.84
CA TYR A 46 42.28 4.59 24.30
C TYR A 46 42.76 5.61 23.25
N GLY A 47 42.20 6.81 23.08
CA GLY A 47 41.16 7.58 23.77
C GLY A 47 41.29 9.07 23.33
N SER A 48 40.22 9.85 23.52
CA SER A 48 40.21 11.33 23.63
C SER A 48 40.08 12.21 22.35
N LYS A 49 39.06 13.08 22.40
CA LYS A 49 38.73 14.22 21.52
C LYS A 49 39.47 15.48 22.05
N PRO A 50 39.89 16.46 21.21
CA PRO A 50 39.07 17.66 20.96
C PRO A 50 39.17 18.23 19.52
N GLN A 51 38.19 19.08 19.15
CA GLN A 51 38.04 19.93 17.93
C GLN A 51 38.68 21.33 18.18
N PRO A 52 38.62 22.37 17.29
CA PRO A 52 38.32 22.49 15.84
C PRO A 52 39.25 23.48 15.03
N GLN A 53 39.19 23.47 13.68
CA GLN A 53 39.29 24.64 12.76
C GLN A 53 39.12 24.18 11.27
N SER A 54 38.01 24.52 10.59
CA SER A 54 37.83 25.51 9.46
C SER A 54 38.65 25.17 8.19
N VAL A 55 38.14 25.02 6.95
CA VAL A 55 37.13 25.70 6.08
C VAL A 55 37.01 24.86 4.75
N PRO A 56 36.20 25.16 3.70
CA PRO A 56 34.74 25.19 3.60
C PRO A 56 34.15 24.47 2.34
N SER A 57 32.80 24.52 2.23
CA SER A 57 32.00 24.62 0.98
C SER A 57 31.72 23.36 0.14
N ARG A 58 30.54 22.75 0.32
CA ARG A 58 29.45 22.73 -0.69
C ARG A 58 28.18 22.08 -0.10
N SER A 59 27.15 22.88 0.17
CA SER A 59 25.82 22.44 0.62
C SER A 59 24.87 22.42 -0.57
N LEU A 60 24.26 21.26 -0.86
CA LEU A 60 23.07 21.15 -1.70
C LEU A 60 21.87 20.90 -0.76
N HIS A 61 21.08 21.95 -0.57
CA HIS A 61 19.76 21.85 0.05
C HIS A 61 18.77 21.26 -0.96
N THR A 62 18.09 20.19 -0.56
CA THR A 62 16.88 19.67 -1.20
C THR A 62 15.69 20.14 -0.38
N LEU A 63 14.75 20.89 -0.98
CA LEU A 63 13.35 21.07 -0.57
C LEU A 63 12.59 21.78 -1.74
N PRO A 64 11.23 21.77 -1.77
CA PRO A 64 10.44 21.11 -2.81
C PRO A 64 9.86 22.06 -3.87
N ALA A 65 9.57 21.54 -5.07
CA ALA A 65 8.94 22.27 -6.16
C ALA A 65 7.40 22.04 -6.24
N PRO A 66 6.59 23.06 -6.58
CA PRO A 66 5.14 22.95 -6.80
C PRO A 66 4.79 22.51 -8.24
N PRO A 67 3.55 22.04 -8.51
CA PRO A 67 3.17 21.54 -9.83
C PRO A 67 2.85 22.69 -10.80
N ARG A 68 3.44 22.66 -12.00
CA ARG A 68 3.04 23.49 -13.14
C ARG A 68 2.67 22.62 -14.34
N GLN A 69 1.45 22.80 -14.82
CA GLN A 69 0.93 22.29 -16.09
C GLN A 69 1.66 22.94 -17.29
N PRO A 70 1.81 22.22 -18.41
CA PRO A 70 1.92 22.82 -19.74
C PRO A 70 0.84 22.26 -20.72
N PRO A 71 0.66 22.88 -21.90
CA PRO A 71 -0.66 23.22 -22.44
C PRO A 71 -1.25 22.23 -23.46
N SER A 72 -2.55 22.43 -23.67
CA SER A 72 -3.39 21.83 -24.71
C SER A 72 -2.81 21.94 -26.12
N LEU A 73 -2.64 20.79 -26.78
CA LEU A 73 -2.52 20.69 -28.23
C LEU A 73 -3.88 20.32 -28.81
N SER A 74 -4.52 21.29 -29.46
CA SER A 74 -5.75 21.13 -30.23
C SER A 74 -5.45 20.38 -31.52
N LEU A 75 -5.89 19.12 -31.60
CA LEU A 75 -5.91 18.36 -32.84
C LEU A 75 -7.27 18.55 -33.51
N SER A 76 -7.23 19.09 -34.73
CA SER A 76 -8.36 19.40 -35.60
C SER A 76 -9.32 18.23 -35.79
N SER A 77 -10.54 18.38 -35.27
CA SER A 77 -11.68 17.54 -35.65
C SER A 77 -12.44 18.20 -36.79
N ARG A 78 -12.39 17.52 -37.94
CA ARG A 78 -13.23 17.70 -39.14
C ARG A 78 -14.66 18.09 -38.78
N SER A 79 -15.05 19.31 -39.17
CA SER A 79 -16.44 19.77 -39.16
C SER A 79 -17.17 19.25 -40.40
N TYR A 80 -18.17 18.41 -40.17
CA TYR A 80 -19.18 18.04 -41.16
C TYR A 80 -20.00 19.28 -41.54
N LEU A 81 -20.17 19.52 -42.85
CA LEU A 81 -21.11 20.52 -43.37
C LEU A 81 -22.52 20.19 -42.87
N SER A 82 -23.05 21.06 -42.01
CA SER A 82 -24.47 21.13 -41.69
C SER A 82 -25.00 22.44 -42.27
N SER A 83 -25.84 22.32 -43.29
CA SER A 83 -26.58 23.38 -43.93
C SER A 83 -27.57 23.99 -42.94
N ILE A 84 -27.22 25.17 -42.41
CA ILE A 84 -28.14 26.03 -41.67
C ILE A 84 -29.09 26.68 -42.69
N THR A 85 -30.34 26.26 -42.64
CA THR A 85 -31.46 26.96 -43.27
C THR A 85 -31.66 28.31 -42.60
N LYS A 86 -31.62 29.37 -43.42
CA LYS A 86 -31.95 30.74 -43.07
C LYS A 86 -33.38 30.81 -42.53
N THR A 87 -33.54 31.26 -41.29
CA THR A 87 -34.80 31.79 -40.78
C THR A 87 -34.89 33.28 -41.11
N PRO A 88 -36.05 33.80 -41.57
CA PRO A 88 -36.20 35.22 -41.89
C PRO A 88 -36.36 36.05 -40.60
N PRO A 89 -35.92 37.32 -40.59
CA PRO A 89 -36.12 38.21 -39.46
C PRO A 89 -37.57 38.71 -39.45
N SER A 90 -38.28 38.45 -38.34
CA SER A 90 -39.58 39.07 -38.07
C SER A 90 -39.39 40.54 -37.72
N SER A 91 -39.90 41.39 -38.60
CA SER A 91 -40.10 42.81 -38.39
C SER A 91 -41.34 43.06 -37.51
N THR A 92 -41.15 43.56 -36.29
CA THR A 92 -42.09 44.53 -35.69
C THR A 92 -41.28 45.60 -34.99
N ASN A 93 -41.29 46.78 -35.61
CA ASN A 93 -40.79 48.04 -35.08
C ASN A 93 -41.90 48.72 -34.26
N THR A 94 -41.54 49.74 -33.48
CA THR A 94 -42.34 50.57 -32.52
C THR A 94 -42.43 49.99 -31.11
N HIS A 95 -42.12 50.72 -30.02
CA HIS A 95 -41.63 52.07 -29.81
C HIS A 95 -41.07 52.13 -28.37
N ASN A 96 -40.20 53.10 -28.12
CA ASN A 96 -39.56 53.45 -26.85
C ASN A 96 -40.45 53.29 -25.61
N ASP A 97 -39.92 52.68 -24.56
CA ASP A 97 -40.02 53.26 -23.22
C ASP A 97 -38.96 52.70 -22.24
N THR A 98 -38.02 53.59 -21.94
CA THR A 98 -37.67 54.03 -20.58
C THR A 98 -37.50 52.97 -19.49
N HIS A 99 -36.28 52.91 -18.95
CA HIS A 99 -35.92 52.36 -17.64
C HIS A 99 -37.10 52.31 -16.65
N SER A 100 -37.58 51.11 -16.31
CA SER A 100 -38.30 50.90 -15.05
C SER A 100 -37.51 49.90 -14.21
N ALA A 101 -36.81 50.43 -13.21
CA ALA A 101 -36.31 49.64 -12.10
C ALA A 101 -37.50 48.97 -11.39
N PRO A 102 -37.34 47.76 -10.83
CA PRO A 102 -38.41 47.14 -10.05
C PRO A 102 -38.76 48.02 -8.85
N ILE A 103 -40.01 48.49 -8.80
CA ILE A 103 -40.54 49.30 -7.70
C ILE A 103 -40.54 48.44 -6.43
N ARG A 104 -39.72 48.85 -5.45
CA ARG A 104 -39.67 48.24 -4.12
C ARG A 104 -40.86 48.72 -3.32
N HIS A 105 -41.68 47.80 -2.83
CA HIS A 105 -42.51 48.03 -1.65
C HIS A 105 -42.34 46.84 -0.70
N ASN A 106 -41.78 47.10 0.48
CA ASN A 106 -41.77 46.21 1.65
C ASN A 106 -41.48 44.71 1.40
N GLY A 107 -40.35 44.39 0.76
CA GLY A 107 -39.67 43.10 0.93
C GLY A 107 -40.29 41.84 0.33
N VAL A 108 -41.32 41.93 -0.52
CA VAL A 108 -41.93 40.75 -1.17
C VAL A 108 -41.93 40.92 -2.69
N TYR A 109 -41.28 39.99 -3.40
CA TYR A 109 -41.28 39.95 -4.87
C TYR A 109 -42.63 39.39 -5.37
N VAL A 110 -43.44 40.22 -6.02
CA VAL A 110 -44.65 39.77 -6.72
C VAL A 110 -44.30 39.54 -8.20
N ALA A 111 -44.27 38.27 -8.62
CA ALA A 111 -44.09 37.91 -10.02
C ALA A 111 -45.39 38.16 -10.79
N VAL A 112 -45.36 39.08 -11.75
CA VAL A 112 -46.50 39.35 -12.66
C VAL A 112 -46.62 38.18 -13.64
N PHE A 113 -47.70 37.41 -13.53
CA PHE A 113 -47.98 36.27 -14.40
C PHE A 113 -48.46 36.74 -15.78
N LYS A 114 -47.72 36.41 -16.84
CA LYS A 114 -48.16 36.61 -18.23
C LYS A 114 -48.85 35.33 -18.74
N PRO A 115 -50.15 35.36 -19.09
CA PRO A 115 -50.82 34.19 -19.63
C PRO A 115 -50.35 33.91 -21.06
N ALA A 116 -49.82 32.71 -21.29
CA ALA A 116 -49.37 32.26 -22.61
C ALA A 116 -50.59 32.00 -23.52
N ARG A 117 -50.80 32.85 -24.53
CA ARG A 117 -51.75 32.61 -25.61
C ARG A 117 -51.18 31.54 -26.55
N ARG A 118 -51.61 30.29 -26.37
CA ARG A 118 -51.25 29.17 -27.24
C ARG A 118 -52.09 29.24 -28.52
N ALA A 119 -51.47 29.64 -29.63
CA ALA A 119 -52.07 29.50 -30.96
C ALA A 119 -51.92 28.04 -31.41
N PHE A 120 -53.03 27.31 -31.51
CA PHE A 120 -53.06 26.02 -32.16
C PHE A 120 -53.01 26.25 -33.68
N HIS A 121 -51.88 25.92 -34.31
CA HIS A 121 -51.79 25.89 -35.77
C HIS A 121 -52.16 24.51 -36.29
N THR A 122 -53.16 24.44 -37.16
CA THR A 122 -53.45 23.25 -37.97
C THR A 122 -52.49 23.26 -39.17
N THR A 123 -51.59 22.29 -39.25
CA THR A 123 -50.68 22.14 -40.38
C THR A 123 -51.52 21.94 -41.66
N PRO A 124 -51.36 22.76 -42.73
CA PRO A 124 -52.12 22.58 -43.95
C PRO A 124 -51.78 21.23 -44.58
N ALA A 125 -52.81 20.56 -45.12
CA ALA A 125 -52.64 19.27 -45.80
C ALA A 125 -51.68 19.45 -47.00
N ASN A 126 -50.48 18.89 -46.87
CA ASN A 126 -49.49 18.92 -47.93
C ASN A 126 -50.04 18.14 -49.13
N ARG A 127 -50.30 18.83 -50.26
CA ARG A 127 -50.69 18.17 -51.50
C ARG A 127 -49.50 17.32 -51.92
N ARG A 128 -49.73 16.01 -52.10
CA ARG A 128 -48.70 15.07 -52.54
C ARG A 128 -48.21 15.50 -53.92
N ASP A 129 -47.08 16.21 -53.95
CA ASP A 129 -46.34 16.42 -55.19
C ASP A 129 -45.98 15.05 -55.74
N HIS A 130 -46.44 14.78 -56.95
CA HIS A 130 -46.03 13.57 -57.66
C HIS A 130 -44.58 13.79 -58.08
N HIS A 131 -43.64 13.29 -57.28
CA HIS A 131 -42.21 13.46 -57.54
C HIS A 131 -41.76 12.77 -58.84
N PHE A 132 -42.58 11.87 -59.38
CA PHE A 132 -42.35 11.18 -60.63
C PHE A 132 -43.52 11.39 -61.62
N ASP A 133 -43.29 12.20 -62.64
CA ASP A 133 -44.26 12.46 -63.73
C ASP A 133 -43.93 11.57 -64.94
N THR A 134 -44.63 10.43 -65.02
CA THR A 134 -44.50 9.43 -66.08
C THR A 134 -44.86 10.00 -67.46
N LEU A 135 -45.85 10.89 -67.53
CA LEU A 135 -46.33 11.45 -68.79
C LEU A 135 -45.31 12.42 -69.40
N LYS A 136 -44.72 13.29 -68.57
CA LYS A 136 -43.70 14.25 -69.00
C LYS A 136 -42.43 13.58 -69.51
N ILE A 137 -42.06 12.44 -68.92
CA ILE A 137 -40.91 11.64 -69.36
C ILE A 137 -41.20 10.99 -70.73
N VAL A 138 -42.39 10.42 -70.91
CA VAL A 138 -42.81 9.84 -72.19
C VAL A 138 -42.88 10.91 -73.28
N GLN A 139 -43.44 12.09 -73.00
CA GLN A 139 -43.47 13.21 -73.95
C GLN A 139 -42.07 13.68 -74.35
N ARG A 140 -41.13 13.73 -73.40
CA ARG A 140 -39.74 14.08 -73.68
C ARG A 140 -39.04 13.03 -74.55
N LEU A 141 -39.24 11.75 -74.27
CA LEU A 141 -38.72 10.64 -75.09
C LEU A 141 -39.25 10.69 -76.53
N LYS A 142 -40.56 10.97 -76.70
CA LYS A 142 -41.14 11.19 -78.04
C LYS A 142 -40.49 12.38 -78.77
N GLY A 143 -40.21 13.47 -78.06
CA GLY A 143 -39.52 14.66 -78.62
C GLY A 143 -38.08 14.39 -79.07
N GLU A 144 -37.42 13.41 -78.47
CA GLU A 144 -36.07 12.95 -78.83
C GLU A 144 -36.06 11.85 -79.92
N GLY A 145 -37.21 11.57 -80.54
CA GLY A 145 -37.32 10.67 -81.70
C GLY A 145 -37.67 9.21 -81.37
N PHE A 146 -38.05 8.88 -80.13
CA PHE A 146 -38.54 7.54 -79.78
C PHE A 146 -40.00 7.33 -80.18
N SER A 147 -40.33 6.11 -80.63
CA SER A 147 -41.72 5.68 -80.80
C SER A 147 -42.48 5.74 -79.48
N GLU A 148 -43.77 6.06 -79.54
CA GLU A 148 -44.65 6.08 -78.36
C GLU A 148 -44.62 4.77 -77.59
N GLU A 149 -44.65 3.64 -78.28
CA GLU A 149 -44.63 2.31 -77.66
C GLU A 149 -43.30 2.04 -76.95
N GLN A 150 -42.19 2.49 -77.54
CA GLN A 150 -40.85 2.35 -76.98
C GLN A 150 -40.66 3.25 -75.75
N ALA A 151 -41.15 4.50 -75.81
CA ALA A 151 -41.10 5.43 -74.69
C ALA A 151 -41.92 4.92 -73.49
N VAL A 152 -43.10 4.34 -73.75
CA VAL A 152 -43.93 3.72 -72.71
C VAL A 152 -43.27 2.47 -72.12
N ALA A 153 -42.65 1.62 -72.94
CA ALA A 153 -41.94 0.44 -72.46
C ALA A 153 -40.73 0.81 -71.56
N LEU A 154 -39.94 1.80 -71.97
CA LEU A 154 -38.80 2.29 -71.19
C LEU A 154 -39.25 2.89 -69.85
N MET A 155 -40.36 3.62 -69.84
CA MET A 155 -40.93 4.19 -68.62
C MET A 155 -41.38 3.11 -67.62
N ARG A 156 -41.90 1.97 -68.09
CA ARG A 156 -42.27 0.85 -67.21
C ARG A 156 -41.06 0.26 -66.49
N VAL A 157 -39.98 -0.01 -67.22
CA VAL A 157 -38.72 -0.52 -66.64
C VAL A 157 -38.13 0.48 -65.65
N LEU A 158 -38.18 1.78 -65.96
CA LEU A 158 -37.69 2.82 -65.06
C LEU A 158 -38.52 2.88 -63.77
N ASN A 159 -39.84 2.73 -63.86
CA ASN A 159 -40.71 2.68 -62.70
C ASN A 159 -40.36 1.50 -61.78
N ASP A 160 -40.09 0.32 -62.34
CA ASP A 160 -39.71 -0.87 -61.56
C ASP A 160 -38.37 -0.66 -60.83
N VAL A 161 -37.36 -0.08 -61.49
CA VAL A 161 -36.06 0.24 -60.87
C VAL A 161 -36.19 1.30 -59.78
N ILE A 162 -37.06 2.29 -59.97
CA ILE A 162 -37.29 3.35 -58.98
C ILE A 162 -38.04 2.80 -57.77
N GLU A 163 -39.05 1.96 -57.98
CA GLU A 163 -39.79 1.32 -56.90
C GLU A 163 -38.86 0.43 -56.05
N GLU A 164 -38.01 -0.37 -56.70
CA GLU A 164 -36.98 -1.15 -56.03
C GLU A 164 -35.98 -0.27 -55.26
N SER A 165 -35.56 0.86 -55.85
CA SER A 165 -34.66 1.82 -55.21
C SER A 165 -35.28 2.49 -53.97
N ILE A 166 -36.54 2.93 -54.08
CA ILE A 166 -37.28 3.56 -52.97
C ILE A 166 -37.49 2.56 -51.85
N GLN A 167 -37.83 1.31 -52.15
CA GLN A 167 -37.98 0.26 -51.14
C GLN A 167 -36.66 -0.04 -50.43
N ASN A 168 -35.54 -0.10 -51.16
CA ASN A 168 -34.22 -0.31 -50.58
C ASN A 168 -33.79 0.86 -49.66
N LEU A 169 -34.05 2.11 -50.08
CA LEU A 169 -33.79 3.29 -49.26
C LEU A 169 -34.69 3.32 -48.02
N THR A 170 -35.98 3.09 -48.19
CA THR A 170 -36.95 3.11 -47.08
C THR A 170 -36.66 2.03 -46.05
N ARG A 171 -36.10 0.87 -46.46
CA ARG A 171 -35.70 -0.21 -45.56
C ARG A 171 -34.57 0.17 -44.59
N THR A 172 -33.69 1.09 -44.98
CA THR A 172 -32.55 1.53 -44.16
C THR A 172 -32.80 2.87 -43.46
N MET A 173 -33.83 3.60 -43.88
CA MET A 173 -34.25 4.84 -43.25
C MET A 173 -35.05 4.59 -41.98
N VAL A 174 -34.87 5.49 -41.01
CA VAL A 174 -35.61 5.46 -39.74
C VAL A 174 -36.52 6.68 -39.69
N LEU A 175 -37.74 6.48 -39.21
CA LEU A 175 -38.69 7.57 -38.96
C LEU A 175 -38.08 8.54 -37.96
N ARG A 176 -38.20 9.83 -38.23
CA ARG A 176 -37.63 10.86 -37.36
C ARG A 176 -38.16 10.77 -35.93
N GLU A 177 -39.44 10.44 -35.77
CA GLU A 177 -40.06 10.20 -34.46
C GLU A 177 -39.40 9.03 -33.70
N GLU A 178 -39.11 7.93 -34.39
CA GLU A 178 -38.48 6.75 -33.78
C GLU A 178 -37.01 7.03 -33.40
N SER A 179 -36.29 7.76 -34.25
CA SER A 179 -34.93 8.22 -33.95
C SER A 179 -34.89 9.15 -32.73
N GLU A 180 -35.82 10.11 -32.65
CA GLU A 180 -35.94 11.03 -31.53
C GLU A 180 -36.34 10.30 -30.23
N ARG A 181 -37.26 9.34 -30.31
CA ARG A 181 -37.65 8.48 -29.18
C ARG A 181 -36.49 7.62 -28.68
N SER A 182 -35.75 6.96 -29.58
CA SER A 182 -34.57 6.16 -29.23
C SER A 182 -33.50 7.02 -28.55
N THR A 183 -33.25 8.21 -29.09
CA THR A 183 -32.32 9.18 -28.49
C THR A 183 -32.77 9.63 -27.10
N TYR A 184 -34.08 9.84 -26.89
CA TYR A 184 -34.61 10.19 -25.58
C TYR A 184 -34.40 9.08 -24.55
N THR A 185 -34.73 7.82 -24.90
CA THR A 185 -34.50 6.67 -24.03
C THR A 185 -33.02 6.55 -23.65
N GLN A 186 -32.11 6.65 -24.62
CA GLN A 186 -30.67 6.64 -24.37
C GLN A 186 -30.25 7.72 -23.38
N LYS A 187 -30.75 8.96 -23.54
CA LYS A 187 -30.43 10.06 -22.61
C LYS A 187 -30.91 9.80 -21.20
N VAL A 188 -32.11 9.24 -21.04
CA VAL A 188 -32.65 8.88 -19.73
C VAL A 188 -31.81 7.76 -19.09
N ASP A 189 -31.44 6.75 -19.86
CA ASP A 189 -30.61 5.64 -19.39
C ASP A 189 -29.21 6.14 -18.97
N PHE A 190 -28.60 7.03 -19.75
CA PHE A 190 -27.32 7.65 -19.36
C PHE A 190 -27.44 8.48 -18.10
N ALA A 191 -28.53 9.23 -17.92
CA ALA A 191 -28.76 9.99 -16.70
C ALA A 191 -28.91 9.05 -15.49
N LYS A 192 -29.63 7.94 -15.66
CA LYS A 192 -29.81 6.91 -14.62
C LYS A 192 -28.49 6.23 -14.26
N LEU A 193 -27.74 5.73 -15.25
CA LEU A 193 -26.44 5.10 -15.04
C LEU A 193 -25.46 6.05 -14.35
N ARG A 194 -25.46 7.33 -14.74
CA ARG A 194 -24.64 8.34 -14.06
C ARG A 194 -25.02 8.51 -12.60
N SER A 195 -26.31 8.57 -12.29
CA SER A 195 -26.77 8.68 -10.90
C SER A 195 -26.41 7.45 -10.08
N GLU A 196 -26.57 6.25 -10.65
CA GLU A 196 -26.23 4.99 -10.00
C GLU A 196 -24.72 4.86 -9.76
N LEU A 197 -23.90 5.22 -10.76
CA LEU A 197 -22.44 5.25 -10.65
C LEU A 197 -21.98 6.21 -9.56
N LEU A 198 -22.49 7.45 -9.54
CA LEU A 198 -22.14 8.44 -8.52
C LEU A 198 -22.55 7.98 -7.12
N ASN A 199 -23.71 7.34 -6.99
CA ASN A 199 -24.15 6.78 -5.72
C ASN A 199 -23.24 5.63 -5.28
N SER A 200 -22.94 4.68 -6.17
CA SER A 200 -22.04 3.56 -5.89
C SER A 200 -20.64 4.05 -5.48
N ASP A 201 -20.04 4.95 -6.27
CA ASP A 201 -18.73 5.53 -6.01
C ASP A 201 -18.67 6.25 -4.65
N SER A 202 -19.71 7.03 -4.33
CA SER A 202 -19.83 7.68 -3.02
C SER A 202 -19.90 6.67 -1.89
N THR A 203 -20.71 5.60 -2.03
CA THR A 203 -20.83 4.57 -0.98
C THR A 203 -19.55 3.76 -0.78
N GLU A 204 -18.88 3.39 -1.87
CA GLU A 204 -17.62 2.64 -1.83
C GLU A 204 -16.50 3.48 -1.23
N THR A 205 -16.42 4.76 -1.60
CA THR A 205 -15.45 5.70 -1.03
C THR A 205 -15.69 5.90 0.47
N GLN A 206 -16.94 6.00 0.91
CA GLN A 206 -17.27 6.13 2.34
C GLN A 206 -16.90 4.85 3.11
N LEU A 207 -17.21 3.68 2.57
CA LEU A 207 -16.85 2.40 3.19
C LEU A 207 -15.33 2.22 3.30
N THR A 208 -14.60 2.59 2.25
CA THR A 208 -13.13 2.53 2.22
C THR A 208 -12.51 3.51 3.21
N ARG A 209 -13.05 4.73 3.34
CA ARG A 209 -12.58 5.67 4.37
C ARG A 209 -12.86 5.15 5.77
N ALA A 210 -14.07 4.64 6.02
CA ALA A 210 -14.42 4.09 7.33
C ALA A 210 -13.55 2.88 7.72
N SER A 211 -13.23 2.00 6.77
CA SER A 211 -12.32 0.88 7.02
C SER A 211 -10.89 1.34 7.26
N HIS A 212 -10.42 2.33 6.50
CA HIS A 212 -9.12 2.96 6.70
C HIS A 212 -8.99 3.60 8.09
N ASP A 213 -9.97 4.39 8.52
CA ASP A 213 -9.97 5.05 9.84
C ASP A 213 -10.02 4.02 10.98
N ARG A 214 -10.79 2.94 10.80
CA ARG A 214 -10.81 1.83 11.74
C ARG A 214 -9.44 1.17 11.88
N ILE A 215 -8.80 0.82 10.76
CA ILE A 215 -7.48 0.19 10.75
C ILE A 215 -6.43 1.14 11.35
N ALA A 216 -6.49 2.43 11.04
CA ALA A 216 -5.60 3.43 11.64
C ALA A 216 -5.76 3.49 13.17
N GLY A 217 -7.00 3.45 13.67
CA GLY A 217 -7.29 3.36 15.10
C GLY A 217 -6.73 2.09 15.75
N ASP A 218 -6.89 0.94 15.09
CA ASP A 218 -6.36 -0.35 15.56
C ASP A 218 -4.82 -0.34 15.60
N ILE A 219 -4.15 0.26 14.61
CA ILE A 219 -2.69 0.44 14.58
C ILE A 219 -2.24 1.30 15.76
N GLN A 220 -2.91 2.43 16.01
CA GLN A 220 -2.55 3.31 17.14
C GLN A 220 -2.73 2.58 18.48
N LYS A 221 -3.81 1.83 18.65
CA LYS A 221 -4.07 1.03 19.85
C LYS A 221 -3.02 -0.06 20.04
N LEU A 222 -2.64 -0.77 18.98
CA LEU A 222 -1.59 -1.78 19.03
C LEU A 222 -0.23 -1.15 19.38
N ASN A 223 0.09 0.01 18.80
CA ASN A 223 1.33 0.72 19.09
C ASN A 223 1.41 1.13 20.57
N SER A 224 0.33 1.65 21.13
CA SER A 224 0.25 1.97 22.57
C SER A 224 0.47 0.73 23.43
N ARG A 225 -0.22 -0.38 23.13
CA ARG A 225 -0.06 -1.63 23.87
C ARG A 225 1.36 -2.17 23.82
N LEU A 226 1.97 -2.16 22.64
CA LEU A 226 3.36 -2.59 22.48
C LEU A 226 4.32 -1.70 23.29
N ARG A 227 4.12 -0.38 23.30
CA ARG A 227 4.92 0.52 24.14
C ARG A 227 4.76 0.20 25.62
N ASP A 228 3.54 -0.06 26.08
CA ASP A 228 3.26 -0.40 27.48
C ASP A 228 3.88 -1.75 27.86
N GLU A 229 3.79 -2.76 26.98
CA GLU A 229 4.40 -4.07 27.19
C GLU A 229 5.93 -4.02 27.18
N ILE A 230 6.53 -3.24 26.28
CA ILE A 230 7.98 -2.99 26.27
C ILE A 230 8.39 -2.30 27.56
N GLY A 231 7.66 -1.26 28.00
CA GLY A 231 7.94 -0.56 29.25
C GLY A 231 7.85 -1.48 30.47
N ARG A 232 6.80 -2.31 30.53
CA ARG A 232 6.61 -3.31 31.59
C ARG A 232 7.73 -4.36 31.60
N THR A 233 8.10 -4.88 30.44
CA THR A 233 9.16 -5.89 30.30
C THR A 233 10.51 -5.29 30.68
N GLN A 234 10.80 -4.06 30.24
CA GLN A 234 12.02 -3.34 30.58
C GLN A 234 12.11 -3.10 32.10
N ALA A 235 11.02 -2.69 32.74
CA ALA A 235 10.98 -2.53 34.20
C ALA A 235 11.21 -3.86 34.92
N SER A 236 10.60 -4.95 34.45
CA SER A 236 10.80 -6.30 34.98
C SER A 236 12.26 -6.75 34.90
N VAL A 237 12.88 -6.61 33.72
CA VAL A 237 14.30 -6.96 33.51
C VAL A 237 15.23 -6.10 34.37
N ARG A 238 14.94 -4.80 34.53
CA ARG A 238 15.72 -3.94 35.42
C ARG A 238 15.63 -4.38 36.88
N LEU A 239 14.43 -4.77 37.33
CA LEU A 239 14.24 -5.30 38.68
C LEU A 239 15.00 -6.61 38.86
N ASP A 240 14.88 -7.53 37.92
CA ASP A 240 15.55 -8.82 37.93
C ASP A 240 17.08 -8.67 38.04
N LEU A 241 17.67 -7.82 37.19
CA LEU A 241 19.11 -7.50 37.28
C LEU A 241 19.51 -6.84 38.60
N ASN A 242 18.65 -6.00 39.18
CA ASN A 242 18.93 -5.37 40.46
C ASN A 242 18.87 -6.37 41.62
N LEU A 243 17.90 -7.29 41.60
CA LEU A 243 17.80 -8.38 42.58
C LEU A 243 19.00 -9.33 42.45
N GLU A 244 19.39 -9.67 41.22
CA GLU A 244 20.53 -10.54 40.96
C GLU A 244 21.86 -9.89 41.38
N LYS A 245 22.04 -8.58 41.15
CA LYS A 245 23.17 -7.83 41.71
C LYS A 245 23.17 -7.84 43.24
N GLY A 246 21.99 -7.70 43.85
CA GLY A 246 21.82 -7.82 45.29
C GLY A 246 22.25 -9.19 45.81
N ARG A 247 21.80 -10.26 45.14
CA ARG A 247 22.15 -11.65 45.46
C ARG A 247 23.65 -11.90 45.33
N ILE A 248 24.27 -11.50 44.22
CA ILE A 248 25.72 -11.63 44.02
C ILE A 248 26.49 -10.90 45.11
N ARG A 249 26.04 -9.71 45.51
CA ARG A 249 26.67 -8.95 46.60
C ARG A 249 26.55 -9.67 47.95
N GLU A 250 25.38 -10.22 48.25
CA GLU A 250 25.16 -10.97 49.49
C GLU A 250 26.00 -12.24 49.53
N GLU A 251 26.08 -12.97 48.42
CA GLU A 251 26.94 -14.17 48.28
C GLU A 251 28.42 -13.82 48.42
N ALA A 252 28.87 -12.72 47.79
CA ALA A 252 30.24 -12.24 47.92
C ALA A 252 30.58 -11.84 49.37
N ASN A 253 29.69 -11.12 50.05
CA ASN A 253 29.87 -10.76 51.46
C ASN A 253 29.87 -12.01 52.37
N GLY A 254 29.01 -12.98 52.08
CA GLY A 254 28.98 -14.26 52.78
C GLY A 254 30.27 -15.05 52.60
N GLN A 255 30.86 -15.04 51.40
CA GLN A 255 32.19 -15.62 51.14
C GLN A 255 33.29 -14.85 51.88
N GLU A 256 33.26 -13.52 51.86
CA GLU A 256 34.25 -12.68 52.58
C GLU A 256 34.22 -12.96 54.09
N MET A 257 33.04 -13.11 54.69
CA MET A 257 32.90 -13.47 56.10
C MET A 257 33.49 -14.85 56.40
N ARG A 258 33.21 -15.86 55.56
CA ARG A 258 33.78 -17.20 55.71
C ARG A 258 35.30 -17.18 55.59
N ILE A 259 35.85 -16.40 54.67
CA ILE A 259 37.29 -16.22 54.50
C ILE A 259 37.89 -15.64 55.79
N LYS A 260 37.31 -14.57 56.35
CA LYS A 260 37.76 -13.96 57.61
C LYS A 260 37.68 -14.93 58.79
N GLU A 261 36.61 -15.73 58.87
CA GLU A 261 36.50 -16.77 59.90
C GLU A 261 37.62 -17.80 59.75
N THR A 262 37.89 -18.28 58.54
CA THR A 262 39.00 -19.22 58.31
C THR A 262 40.37 -18.58 58.57
N GLU A 263 40.56 -17.31 58.24
CA GLU A 263 41.79 -16.56 58.52
C GLU A 263 42.05 -16.48 60.02
N THR A 264 41.03 -16.12 60.82
CA THR A 264 41.17 -16.09 62.29
C THR A 264 41.41 -17.47 62.90
N ARG A 265 40.78 -18.53 62.36
CA ARG A 265 41.08 -19.92 62.77
C ARG A 265 42.52 -20.31 62.46
N ILE A 266 43.03 -19.95 61.28
CA ILE A 266 44.44 -20.20 60.92
C ILE A 266 45.37 -19.44 61.87
N GLU A 267 45.10 -18.17 62.17
CA GLU A 267 45.90 -17.40 63.13
C GLU A 267 45.93 -18.05 64.52
N GLN A 268 44.79 -18.56 65.00
CA GLN A 268 44.70 -19.30 66.26
C GLN A 268 45.51 -20.61 66.21
N GLU A 269 45.40 -21.39 65.14
CA GLU A 269 46.18 -22.61 64.96
C GLU A 269 47.68 -22.32 64.89
N VAL A 270 48.09 -21.23 64.22
CA VAL A 270 49.49 -20.78 64.15
C VAL A 270 50.00 -20.35 65.52
N ALA A 271 49.21 -19.59 66.30
CA ALA A 271 49.57 -19.23 67.67
C ALA A 271 49.72 -20.47 68.56
N GLY A 272 48.80 -21.44 68.46
CA GLY A 272 48.88 -22.71 69.19
C GLY A 272 50.09 -23.56 68.76
N LEU A 273 50.42 -23.61 67.47
CA LEU A 273 51.63 -24.26 66.97
C LEU A 273 52.88 -23.59 67.51
N ARG A 274 52.92 -22.25 67.54
CA ARG A 274 54.04 -21.48 68.08
C ARG A 274 54.25 -21.77 69.57
N GLU A 275 53.18 -21.80 70.37
CA GLU A 275 53.24 -22.15 71.79
C GLU A 275 53.80 -23.57 71.99
N ARG A 276 53.31 -24.55 71.22
CA ARG A 276 53.84 -25.93 71.27
C ARG A 276 55.32 -25.98 70.90
N VAL A 277 55.77 -25.21 69.91
CA VAL A 277 57.20 -25.12 69.53
C VAL A 277 58.02 -24.51 70.67
N GLU A 278 57.54 -23.45 71.32
CA GLU A 278 58.22 -22.83 72.47
C GLU A 278 58.28 -23.80 73.67
N ALA A 279 57.21 -24.55 73.93
CA ALA A 279 57.18 -25.61 74.95
C ALA A 279 58.19 -26.74 74.65
N VAL A 280 58.27 -27.21 73.39
CA VAL A 280 59.25 -28.22 72.98
C VAL A 280 60.68 -27.69 73.11
N LYS A 281 60.94 -26.42 72.77
CA LYS A 281 62.25 -25.78 72.99
C LYS A 281 62.61 -25.76 74.47
N PHE A 282 61.69 -25.37 75.35
CA PHE A 282 61.92 -25.34 76.79
C PHE A 282 62.18 -26.74 77.36
N SER A 283 61.38 -27.74 76.97
CA SER A 283 61.59 -29.14 77.36
C SER A 283 62.98 -29.63 76.92
N THR A 284 63.39 -29.33 75.68
CA THR A 284 64.71 -29.71 75.16
C THR A 284 65.84 -29.05 75.95
N LEU A 285 65.71 -27.76 76.29
CA LEU A 285 66.68 -27.06 77.13
C LEU A 285 66.76 -27.65 78.54
N GLN A 286 65.62 -28.06 79.12
CA GLN A 286 65.60 -28.72 80.42
C GLN A 286 66.31 -30.08 80.38
N TRP A 287 66.06 -30.90 79.35
CA TRP A 287 66.80 -32.15 79.13
C TRP A 287 68.30 -31.91 78.96
N LEU A 288 68.68 -30.90 78.17
CA LEU A 288 70.09 -30.51 77.98
C LEU A 288 70.75 -30.14 79.32
N MET A 289 70.11 -29.32 80.14
CA MET A 289 70.59 -28.96 81.47
C MET A 289 70.72 -30.19 82.38
N GLY A 290 69.74 -31.11 82.33
CA GLY A 290 69.79 -32.37 83.07
C GLY A 290 70.97 -33.25 82.66
N VAL A 291 71.20 -33.42 81.35
CA VAL A 291 72.33 -34.21 80.83
C VAL A 291 73.67 -33.57 81.17
N CYS A 292 73.83 -32.26 80.96
CA CYS A 292 75.07 -31.54 81.32
C CYS A 292 75.37 -31.60 82.82
N THR A 293 74.34 -31.44 83.67
CA THR A 293 74.51 -31.54 85.13
C THR A 293 74.83 -32.98 85.55
N GLY A 294 74.18 -33.96 84.93
CA GLY A 294 74.45 -35.38 85.18
C GLY A 294 75.88 -35.79 84.78
N THR A 295 76.36 -35.38 83.60
CA THR A 295 77.74 -35.65 83.17
C THR A 295 78.76 -34.92 84.03
N ALA A 296 78.51 -33.66 84.40
CA ALA A 296 79.37 -32.92 85.34
C ALA A 296 79.44 -33.62 86.70
N ALA A 297 78.31 -34.11 87.24
CA ALA A 297 78.26 -34.86 88.49
C ALA A 297 79.02 -36.19 88.40
N LEU A 298 78.93 -36.92 87.28
CA LEU A 298 79.71 -38.13 87.04
C LEU A 298 81.21 -37.85 86.94
N ILE A 299 81.62 -36.77 86.26
CA ILE A 299 83.03 -36.36 86.16
C ILE A 299 83.57 -36.00 87.55
N LEU A 300 82.83 -35.22 88.34
CA LEU A 300 83.21 -34.89 89.72
C LEU A 300 83.24 -36.14 90.62
N GLY A 301 82.29 -37.06 90.44
CA GLY A 301 82.26 -38.33 91.14
C GLY A 301 83.46 -39.21 90.81
N ALA A 302 83.84 -39.31 89.53
CA ALA A 302 85.01 -40.06 89.08
C ALA A 302 86.33 -39.40 89.57
N TRP A 303 86.42 -38.06 89.51
CA TRP A 303 87.56 -37.32 90.04
C TRP A 303 87.75 -37.59 91.55
N ARG A 304 86.65 -37.63 92.30
CA ARG A 304 86.66 -37.96 93.73
C ARG A 304 87.07 -39.40 94.04
N LEU A 305 86.84 -40.33 93.12
CA LEU A 305 87.16 -41.76 93.32
C LEU A 305 88.61 -42.09 92.89
N LEU A 306 89.22 -41.23 92.07
CA LEU A 306 90.58 -41.39 91.53
C LEU A 306 91.66 -40.64 92.35
N MET A 307 91.26 -39.66 93.18
CA MET A 307 92.08 -39.00 94.20
C MET A 307 91.92 -39.69 95.55
#